data_AF-A0A1F8TQB3-F1
#
_entry.id   AF-A0A1F8TQB3-F1
#
_cell.length_a   1.000
_cell.length_b   1.000
_cell.length_c   1.000
_cell.angle_alpha   90.00
_cell.angle_beta   90.00
_cell.angle_gamma   90.00
#
_symmetry.space_group_name_H-M   'P 1'
#
loop_
_entity.id
_entity.type
_entity.pdbx_description
1 polymer ?
#
loop_
_entity_poly.entity_id
_entity_poly.type
_entity_poly.pdbx_seq_one_letter_code
_entity_poly.pdbx_strand_id
1 'polypeptide(L)'
;MTPEVLIVTRWIHFVAGITWIGLLYWFNLVNVRTMATIDATARPHVVTTLLPRALAWFRHSSWVTVLAGFILIYGLYWSSGDVFTTDSAKTIFSGMTLGVIMMLNVWGVIWPNQKRIIEATRTGGKPDPLWGRNALYGSRTNVALSFPMLFFMASSSHSPLSEQLIGVVFLVLFALGFAVVLTVQKWWAPRF
;
A
#
# COMPACT_ATOMS: atom_id res chain seq x y z
N MET A 1 -23.77 -10.71 -11.70
CA MET A 1 -22.51 -10.66 -12.47
C MET A 1 -22.15 -12.09 -12.85
N THR A 2 -21.66 -12.36 -14.07
CA THR A 2 -21.36 -13.74 -14.45
C THR A 2 -20.09 -14.26 -13.76
N PRO A 3 -19.92 -15.58 -13.57
CA PRO A 3 -18.73 -16.16 -12.96
C PRO A 3 -17.42 -15.78 -13.66
N GLU A 4 -17.44 -15.66 -14.99
CA GLU A 4 -16.29 -15.31 -15.84
C GLU A 4 -15.79 -13.89 -15.54
N VAL A 5 -16.71 -12.94 -15.37
CA VAL A 5 -16.35 -11.55 -15.02
C VAL A 5 -15.75 -11.49 -13.61
N LEU A 6 -16.31 -12.25 -12.66
CA LEU A 6 -15.82 -12.31 -11.29
C LEU A 6 -14.39 -12.87 -11.23
N ILE A 7 -14.11 -13.98 -11.92
CA ILE A 7 -12.78 -14.60 -11.88
C ILE A 7 -11.73 -13.70 -12.52
N VAL A 8 -12.03 -13.07 -13.66
CA VAL A 8 -11.10 -12.14 -14.32
C VAL A 8 -10.84 -10.92 -13.44
N THR A 9 -11.89 -10.34 -12.85
CA THR A 9 -11.74 -9.18 -11.97
C THR A 9 -10.95 -9.52 -10.70
N ARG A 10 -11.14 -10.72 -10.12
CA ARG A 10 -10.32 -11.22 -9.00
C ARG A 10 -8.86 -11.30 -9.38
N TRP A 11 -8.54 -11.83 -10.56
CA TRP A 11 -7.15 -11.92 -11.02
C TRP A 11 -6.52 -10.54 -11.24
N ILE A 12 -7.25 -9.60 -11.84
CA ILE A 12 -6.80 -8.21 -11.98
C ILE A 12 -6.54 -7.58 -10.61
N HIS A 13 -7.50 -7.69 -9.69
CA HIS A 13 -7.37 -7.18 -8.33
C HIS A 13 -6.16 -7.78 -7.60
N PHE A 14 -5.97 -9.09 -7.72
CA PHE A 14 -4.89 -9.81 -7.07
C PHE A 14 -3.52 -9.39 -7.61
N VAL A 15 -3.32 -9.40 -8.94
CA VAL A 15 -2.04 -9.03 -9.57
C VAL A 15 -1.70 -7.56 -9.31
N ALA A 16 -2.69 -6.67 -9.40
CA ALA A 16 -2.49 -5.26 -9.06
C ALA A 16 -2.17 -5.09 -7.57
N GLY A 17 -2.86 -5.81 -6.70
CA GLY A 17 -2.68 -5.76 -5.25
C GLY A 17 -1.29 -6.22 -4.82
N ILE A 18 -0.79 -7.35 -5.34
CA ILE A 18 0.57 -7.81 -5.03
C ILE A 18 1.64 -6.84 -5.58
N THR A 19 1.39 -6.24 -6.74
CA THR A 19 2.31 -5.23 -7.32
C THR A 19 2.36 -4.00 -6.43
N TRP A 20 1.20 -3.52 -5.98
CA TRP A 20 1.08 -2.35 -5.12
C TRP A 20 1.74 -2.57 -3.75
N ILE A 21 1.32 -3.60 -3.03
CA ILE A 21 1.81 -3.89 -1.67
C ILE A 21 3.25 -4.41 -1.69
N GLY A 22 3.64 -5.16 -2.72
CA GLY A 22 5.02 -5.57 -2.94
C GLY A 22 5.96 -4.38 -3.09
N LEU A 23 5.60 -3.39 -3.92
CA LEU A 23 6.38 -2.15 -4.05
C LEU A 23 6.37 -1.32 -2.78
N LEU A 24 5.24 -1.26 -2.06
CA LEU A 24 5.15 -0.60 -0.75
C LEU A 24 6.19 -1.14 0.23
N TYR A 25 6.29 -2.47 0.34
CA TYR A 25 7.27 -3.14 1.19
C TYR A 25 8.68 -2.95 0.67
N TRP A 26 8.91 -3.08 -0.64
CA TRP A 26 10.22 -2.80 -1.23
C TRP A 26 10.70 -1.37 -0.92
N PHE A 27 9.83 -0.36 -1.02
CA PHE A 27 10.19 1.02 -0.71
C PHE A 27 10.65 1.19 0.75
N ASN A 28 9.94 0.59 1.70
CA ASN A 28 10.19 0.80 3.13
C ASN A 28 11.29 -0.11 3.70
N LEU A 29 11.30 -1.38 3.29
CA LEU A 29 12.20 -2.40 3.85
C LEU A 29 13.56 -2.42 3.15
N VAL A 30 13.61 -2.07 1.85
CA VAL A 30 14.82 -2.15 1.02
C VAL A 30 15.28 -0.75 0.59
N ASN A 31 14.50 -0.06 -0.24
CA ASN A 31 14.95 1.14 -0.95
C ASN A 31 15.44 2.26 -0.02
N VAL A 32 14.69 2.60 1.05
CA VAL A 32 15.08 3.68 1.97
C VAL A 32 16.49 3.48 2.55
N ARG A 33 16.87 2.23 2.82
CA ARG A 33 18.19 1.90 3.38
C ARG A 33 19.27 1.90 2.32
N THR A 34 18.99 1.29 1.17
CA THR A 34 19.92 1.32 0.03
C THR A 34 20.23 2.75 -0.39
N MET A 35 19.24 3.65 -0.39
CA MET A 35 19.46 5.07 -0.70
C MET A 35 20.39 5.78 0.28
N ALA A 36 20.47 5.33 1.54
CA ALA A 36 21.39 5.87 2.54
C ALA A 36 22.84 5.40 2.33
N THR A 37 23.07 4.28 1.64
CA THR A 37 24.40 3.74 1.35
C THR A 37 24.95 4.17 -0.01
N ILE A 38 24.10 4.68 -0.91
CA ILE A 38 24.53 5.17 -2.23
C ILE A 38 25.29 6.49 -2.08
N ASP A 39 26.44 6.56 -2.75
CA ASP A 39 27.29 7.75 -2.85
C ASP A 39 26.50 8.98 -3.32
N ALA A 40 26.89 10.15 -2.79
CA ALA A 40 26.17 11.40 -3.05
C ALA A 40 26.16 11.78 -4.55
N THR A 41 27.21 11.43 -5.30
CA THR A 41 27.31 11.73 -6.74
C THR A 41 26.48 10.78 -7.60
N ALA A 42 26.28 9.53 -7.16
CA ALA A 42 25.49 8.52 -7.86
C ALA A 42 23.98 8.60 -7.55
N ARG A 43 23.61 9.12 -6.37
CA ARG A 43 22.22 9.19 -5.90
C ARG A 43 21.26 9.88 -6.87
N PRO A 44 21.59 11.02 -7.51
CA PRO A 44 20.69 11.69 -8.45
C PRO A 44 20.26 10.79 -9.60
N HIS A 45 21.14 9.92 -10.09
CA HIS A 45 20.83 8.98 -11.15
C HIS A 45 19.73 8.00 -10.72
N VAL A 46 19.82 7.42 -9.53
CA VAL A 46 18.79 6.49 -9.01
C VAL A 46 17.45 7.20 -8.80
N VAL A 47 17.48 8.42 -8.26
CA VAL A 47 16.26 9.23 -8.04
C VAL A 47 15.57 9.60 -9.35
N THR A 48 16.32 9.86 -10.42
CA THR A 48 15.77 10.31 -11.71
C THR A 48 15.47 9.18 -12.69
N THR A 49 15.95 7.95 -12.42
CA THR A 49 15.75 6.81 -13.33
C THR A 49 14.93 5.69 -12.70
N LEU A 50 15.36 5.14 -11.57
CA LEU A 50 14.75 3.97 -10.95
C LEU A 50 13.45 4.35 -10.22
N LEU A 51 13.50 5.38 -9.36
CA LEU A 51 12.34 5.77 -8.56
C LEU A 51 11.11 6.16 -9.39
N PRO A 52 11.21 6.93 -10.49
CA PRO A 52 10.02 7.31 -11.26
C PRO A 52 9.30 6.09 -11.86
N ARG A 53 10.05 5.07 -12.29
CA ARG A 53 9.52 3.81 -12.81
C ARG A 53 8.83 2.99 -11.71
N ALA A 54 9.50 2.80 -10.58
CA ALA A 54 8.93 2.10 -9.43
C ALA A 54 7.66 2.81 -8.90
N LEU A 55 7.70 4.14 -8.79
CA LEU A 55 6.57 4.95 -8.33
C LEU A 55 5.40 4.94 -9.33
N ALA A 56 5.66 4.78 -10.63
CA ALA A 56 4.61 4.62 -11.62
C ALA A 56 3.84 3.33 -11.39
N TRP A 57 4.53 2.19 -11.30
CA TRP A 57 3.88 0.92 -10.99
C TRP A 57 3.14 0.97 -9.65
N PHE A 58 3.77 1.55 -8.62
CA PHE A 58 3.17 1.66 -7.29
C PHE A 58 1.86 2.48 -7.28
N ARG A 59 1.84 3.66 -7.92
CA ARG A 59 0.63 4.51 -7.91
C ARG A 59 -0.45 4.00 -8.84
N HIS A 60 -0.09 3.39 -9.97
CA HIS A 60 -1.10 2.93 -10.92
C HIS A 60 -1.73 1.60 -10.48
N SER A 61 -0.92 0.68 -9.94
CA SER A 61 -1.46 -0.55 -9.34
C SER A 61 -2.41 -0.29 -8.17
N SER A 62 -2.23 0.80 -7.41
CA SER A 62 -3.12 1.10 -6.28
C SER A 62 -4.56 1.38 -6.67
N TRP A 63 -4.80 2.26 -7.66
CA TRP A 63 -6.16 2.54 -8.10
C TRP A 63 -6.75 1.40 -8.92
N VAL A 64 -5.95 0.65 -9.68
CA VAL A 64 -6.41 -0.57 -10.37
C VAL A 64 -6.93 -1.58 -9.36
N THR A 65 -6.18 -1.80 -8.27
CA THR A 65 -6.60 -2.68 -7.16
C THR A 65 -7.92 -2.21 -6.58
N VAL A 66 -8.03 -0.94 -6.20
CA VAL A 66 -9.24 -0.40 -5.56
C VAL A 66 -10.45 -0.46 -6.49
N LEU A 67 -10.32 -0.08 -7.76
CA LEU A 67 -11.43 -0.15 -8.72
C LEU A 67 -11.89 -1.59 -8.96
N ALA A 68 -10.97 -2.53 -9.14
CA ALA A 68 -11.31 -3.94 -9.25
C ALA A 68 -11.98 -4.45 -7.95
N GLY A 69 -11.54 -3.96 -6.79
CA GLY A 69 -12.16 -4.26 -5.49
C GLY A 69 -13.61 -3.78 -5.39
N PHE A 70 -13.91 -2.57 -5.87
CA PHE A 70 -15.28 -2.05 -5.93
C PHE A 70 -16.19 -2.88 -6.85
N ILE A 71 -15.67 -3.34 -7.99
CA ILE A 71 -16.42 -4.25 -8.87
C ILE A 71 -16.71 -5.58 -8.15
N LEU A 72 -15.74 -6.12 -7.41
CA LEU A 72 -15.88 -7.37 -6.67
C LEU A 72 -16.86 -7.27 -5.51
N ILE A 73 -16.77 -6.24 -4.66
CA ILE A 73 -17.69 -6.09 -3.52
C ILE A 73 -19.13 -5.88 -3.99
N TYR A 74 -19.32 -5.13 -5.10
CA TYR A 74 -20.63 -4.99 -5.71
C TYR A 74 -21.17 -6.33 -6.22
N GLY A 75 -20.35 -7.06 -7.00
CA GLY A 75 -20.76 -8.33 -7.60
C GLY A 75 -20.98 -9.47 -6.60
N LEU A 76 -20.25 -9.48 -5.47
CA LEU A 76 -20.29 -10.57 -4.50
C LEU A 76 -21.24 -10.31 -3.31
N TYR A 77 -21.52 -9.05 -2.97
CA TYR A 77 -22.27 -8.69 -1.77
C TYR A 77 -23.38 -7.68 -2.04
N TRP A 78 -23.07 -6.50 -2.58
CA TRP A 78 -24.05 -5.41 -2.65
C TRP A 78 -25.19 -5.66 -3.65
N SER A 79 -24.91 -6.37 -4.75
CA SER A 79 -25.94 -6.70 -5.75
C SER A 79 -27.03 -7.65 -5.24
N SER A 80 -26.77 -8.38 -4.15
CA SER A 80 -27.75 -9.20 -3.43
C SER A 80 -28.29 -8.54 -2.16
N GLY A 81 -27.98 -7.25 -1.94
CA GLY A 81 -28.44 -6.47 -0.79
C GLY A 81 -27.60 -6.58 0.48
N ASP A 82 -26.55 -7.39 0.50
CA ASP A 82 -25.66 -7.54 1.66
C ASP A 82 -24.60 -6.43 1.69
N VAL A 83 -24.99 -5.22 2.08
CA VAL A 83 -24.06 -4.08 2.10
C VAL A 83 -23.09 -4.15 3.28
N PHE A 84 -23.62 -4.55 4.44
CA PHE A 84 -22.88 -4.61 5.70
C PHE A 84 -23.61 -5.49 6.73
N THR A 85 -24.26 -6.57 6.26
CA THR A 85 -25.11 -7.42 7.12
C THR A 85 -24.37 -8.65 7.59
N THR A 86 -23.75 -9.41 6.69
CA THR A 86 -22.97 -10.61 7.08
C THR A 86 -21.59 -10.24 7.61
N ASP A 87 -21.02 -11.10 8.45
CA ASP A 87 -19.66 -10.92 8.95
C ASP A 87 -18.63 -10.90 7.81
N SER A 88 -18.86 -11.65 6.72
CA SER A 88 -18.03 -11.58 5.51
C SER A 88 -18.08 -10.20 4.86
N ALA A 89 -19.28 -9.63 4.69
CA ALA A 89 -19.47 -8.29 4.14
C ALA A 89 -18.82 -7.21 5.01
N LYS A 90 -18.99 -7.29 6.34
CA LYS A 90 -18.35 -6.36 7.28
C LYS A 90 -16.82 -6.45 7.25
N THR A 91 -16.30 -7.67 7.22
CA THR A 91 -14.86 -7.95 7.19
C THR A 91 -14.23 -7.43 5.90
N ILE A 92 -14.79 -7.77 4.73
CA ILE A 92 -14.24 -7.29 3.45
C ILE A 92 -14.37 -5.78 3.30
N PHE A 93 -15.49 -5.19 3.77
CA PHE A 93 -15.68 -3.75 3.75
C PHE A 93 -14.62 -3.04 4.59
N SER A 94 -14.29 -3.57 5.77
CA SER A 94 -13.21 -3.03 6.62
C SER A 94 -11.85 -3.05 5.92
N GLY A 95 -11.50 -4.16 5.25
CA GLY A 95 -10.30 -4.24 4.42
C GLY A 95 -10.32 -3.23 3.27
N MET A 96 -11.44 -3.13 2.55
CA MET A 96 -11.63 -2.20 1.44
C MET A 96 -11.44 -0.75 1.87
N THR A 97 -12.04 -0.33 2.99
CA THR A 97 -11.90 1.04 3.52
C THR A 97 -10.44 1.39 3.78
N LEU A 98 -9.67 0.49 4.39
CA LEU A 98 -8.24 0.69 4.61
C LEU A 98 -7.48 0.79 3.28
N GLY A 99 -7.81 -0.05 2.31
CA GLY A 99 -7.26 0.02 0.95
C GLY A 99 -7.54 1.37 0.28
N VAL A 100 -8.76 1.89 0.36
CA VAL A 100 -9.10 3.21 -0.18
C VAL A 100 -8.30 4.33 0.49
N ILE A 101 -8.22 4.34 1.82
CA ILE A 101 -7.42 5.32 2.58
C ILE A 101 -5.95 5.27 2.15
N MET A 102 -5.39 4.07 2.04
CA MET A 102 -4.01 3.88 1.60
C MET A 102 -3.78 4.39 0.18
N MET A 103 -4.69 4.10 -0.76
CA MET A 103 -4.62 4.59 -2.15
C MET A 103 -4.67 6.12 -2.19
N LEU A 104 -5.59 6.74 -1.44
CA LEU A 104 -5.68 8.20 -1.35
C LEU A 104 -4.41 8.80 -0.77
N ASN A 105 -3.79 8.16 0.22
CA ASN A 105 -2.50 8.58 0.76
C ASN A 105 -1.35 8.47 -0.28
N VAL A 106 -1.38 7.44 -1.15
CA VAL A 106 -0.42 7.33 -2.28
C VAL A 106 -0.53 8.54 -3.20
N TRP A 107 -1.74 8.88 -3.63
CA TRP A 107 -1.97 9.93 -4.62
C TRP A 107 -1.95 11.35 -4.04
N GLY A 108 -2.38 11.51 -2.79
CA GLY A 108 -2.51 12.80 -2.11
C GLY A 108 -1.25 13.25 -1.35
N VAL A 109 -0.46 12.32 -0.80
CA VAL A 109 0.72 12.66 0.03
C VAL A 109 2.00 12.13 -0.59
N ILE A 110 2.08 10.83 -0.89
CA ILE A 110 3.35 10.21 -1.32
C ILE A 110 3.77 10.74 -2.69
N TRP A 111 2.91 10.63 -3.69
CA TRP A 111 3.23 10.99 -5.07
C TRP A 111 3.57 12.48 -5.27
N PRO A 112 2.81 13.45 -4.72
CA PRO A 112 3.14 14.87 -4.91
C PRO A 112 4.51 15.24 -4.33
N ASN A 113 4.86 14.70 -3.16
CA ASN A 113 6.17 14.91 -2.55
C ASN A 113 7.29 14.24 -3.37
N GLN A 114 7.09 13.00 -3.82
CA GLN A 114 8.07 12.31 -4.67
C GLN A 114 8.28 13.03 -6.01
N LYS A 115 7.21 13.53 -6.63
CA LYS A 115 7.30 14.32 -7.87
C LYS A 115 8.18 15.56 -7.70
N ARG A 116 8.04 16.28 -6.58
CA ARG A 116 8.88 17.45 -6.25
C ARG A 116 10.35 17.07 -6.05
N ILE A 117 10.62 15.95 -5.36
CA ILE A 117 11.98 15.43 -5.14
C ILE A 117 12.64 15.08 -6.47
N ILE A 118 11.93 14.34 -7.33
CA ILE A 118 12.42 13.92 -8.64
C ILE A 118 12.73 15.14 -9.51
N GLU A 119 11.82 16.12 -9.55
CA GLU A 119 12.00 17.32 -10.37
C GLU A 119 13.17 18.18 -9.89
N ALA A 120 13.26 18.45 -8.59
CA ALA A 120 14.39 19.18 -8.02
C ALA A 120 15.73 18.48 -8.29
N THR A 121 15.74 17.15 -8.21
CA THR A 121 16.96 16.36 -8.50
C THR A 121 17.32 16.41 -9.98
N ARG A 122 16.32 16.37 -10.88
CA ARG A 122 16.51 16.44 -12.33
C ARG A 122 17.12 17.77 -12.78
N THR A 123 16.77 18.86 -12.12
CA THR A 123 17.30 20.21 -12.40
C THR A 123 18.61 20.51 -11.67
N GLY A 124 19.19 19.53 -10.97
CA GLY A 124 20.43 19.70 -10.21
C GLY A 124 20.26 20.45 -8.88
N GLY A 125 19.02 20.75 -8.49
CA GLY A 125 18.70 21.38 -7.22
C GLY A 125 18.77 20.41 -6.04
N LYS A 126 18.85 20.96 -4.83
CA LYS A 126 18.77 20.20 -3.57
C LYS A 126 17.29 20.09 -3.15
N PRO A 127 16.69 18.88 -3.09
CA PRO A 127 15.31 18.73 -2.65
C PRO A 127 15.11 19.17 -1.20
N ASP A 128 13.97 19.77 -0.90
CA ASP A 128 13.58 20.11 0.47
C ASP A 128 13.45 18.82 1.31
N PRO A 129 14.15 18.71 2.47
CA PRO A 129 14.05 17.57 3.36
C PRO A 129 12.61 17.25 3.81
N LEU A 130 11.72 18.25 3.89
CA LEU A 130 10.33 18.07 4.28
C LEU A 130 9.56 17.19 3.30
N TRP A 131 9.86 17.27 1.99
CA TRP A 131 9.19 16.42 1.00
C TRP A 131 9.55 14.95 1.21
N GLY A 132 10.84 14.67 1.46
CA GLY A 132 11.31 13.31 1.75
C GLY A 132 10.69 12.76 3.02
N ARG A 133 10.60 13.58 4.08
CA ARG A 133 9.99 13.20 5.36
C ARG A 133 8.50 12.89 5.22
N ASN A 134 7.75 13.75 4.53
CA ASN A 134 6.31 13.56 4.33
C ASN A 134 6.01 12.32 3.46
N ALA A 135 6.77 12.12 2.38
CA ALA A 135 6.64 10.92 1.55
C ALA A 135 6.96 9.65 2.34
N LEU A 136 8.00 9.68 3.19
CA LEU A 136 8.36 8.55 4.05
C LEU A 136 7.28 8.24 5.08
N TYR A 137 6.77 9.24 5.80
CA TYR A 137 5.72 9.03 6.79
C TYR A 137 4.42 8.53 6.14
N GLY A 138 4.02 9.09 5.00
CA GLY A 138 2.89 8.56 4.22
C GLY A 138 3.09 7.09 3.87
N SER A 139 4.27 6.72 3.34
CA SER A 139 4.58 5.34 2.97
C SER A 139 4.57 4.38 4.17
N ARG A 140 5.09 4.83 5.31
CA ARG A 140 5.10 4.08 6.57
C ARG A 140 3.72 3.84 7.16
N THR A 141 2.86 4.85 7.12
CA THR A 141 1.45 4.70 7.50
C THR A 141 0.79 3.64 6.63
N ASN A 142 1.05 3.63 5.31
CA ASN A 142 0.52 2.58 4.44
C ASN A 142 1.05 1.19 4.79
N VAL A 143 2.32 1.03 5.18
CA VAL A 143 2.82 -0.27 5.67
C VAL A 143 2.07 -0.71 6.92
N ALA A 144 1.92 0.16 7.92
CA ALA A 144 1.21 -0.18 9.15
C ALA A 144 -0.26 -0.57 8.89
N LEU A 145 -0.95 0.16 8.01
CA LEU A 145 -2.34 -0.12 7.62
C LEU A 145 -2.47 -1.37 6.74
N SER A 146 -1.43 -1.72 5.97
CA SER A 146 -1.49 -2.89 5.08
C SER A 146 -1.63 -4.22 5.83
N PHE A 147 -1.16 -4.29 7.09
CA PHE A 147 -1.26 -5.49 7.93
C PHE A 147 -2.71 -5.87 8.24
N PRO A 148 -3.51 -5.02 8.92
CA PRO A 148 -4.93 -5.32 9.13
C PRO A 148 -5.71 -5.38 7.82
N MET A 149 -5.37 -4.55 6.82
CA MET A 149 -6.03 -4.58 5.52
C MET A 149 -5.92 -5.95 4.85
N LEU A 150 -4.69 -6.48 4.67
CA LEU A 150 -4.47 -7.79 4.04
C LEU A 150 -5.14 -8.91 4.85
N PHE A 151 -5.09 -8.83 6.18
CA PHE A 151 -5.75 -9.80 7.03
C PHE A 151 -7.25 -9.82 6.78
N PHE A 152 -7.93 -8.67 6.79
CA PHE A 152 -9.37 -8.59 6.54
C PHE A 152 -9.73 -9.08 5.13
N MET A 153 -8.93 -8.77 4.11
CA MET A 153 -9.14 -9.29 2.76
C MET A 153 -9.13 -10.82 2.73
N ALA A 154 -8.14 -11.45 3.36
CA ALA A 154 -8.05 -12.91 3.44
C ALA A 154 -9.14 -13.53 4.35
N SER A 155 -9.34 -12.96 5.53
CA SER A 155 -10.30 -13.42 6.54
C SER A 155 -11.74 -13.44 6.02
N SER A 156 -12.13 -12.50 5.16
CA SER A 156 -13.51 -12.42 4.63
C SER A 156 -14.06 -13.70 4.00
N SER A 157 -13.19 -14.54 3.44
CA SER A 157 -13.54 -15.80 2.77
C SER A 157 -13.11 -17.07 3.54
N HIS A 158 -12.27 -16.93 4.56
CA HIS A 158 -11.70 -18.07 5.31
C HIS A 158 -12.14 -18.13 6.77
N SER A 159 -12.28 -16.97 7.41
CA SER A 159 -12.68 -16.85 8.81
C SER A 159 -13.27 -15.44 9.04
N PRO A 160 -14.50 -15.16 8.57
CA PRO A 160 -15.14 -13.87 8.75
C PRO A 160 -15.21 -13.48 10.22
N LEU A 161 -15.07 -12.19 10.51
CA LEU A 161 -15.03 -11.67 11.87
C LEU A 161 -16.33 -10.98 12.24
N SER A 162 -16.74 -11.16 13.50
CA SER A 162 -17.74 -10.29 14.11
C SER A 162 -17.21 -8.87 14.23
N GLU A 163 -18.12 -7.91 14.33
CA GLU A 163 -17.80 -6.48 14.41
C GLU A 163 -16.83 -6.14 15.54
N GLN A 164 -17.00 -6.75 16.72
CA GLN A 164 -16.11 -6.55 17.86
C GLN A 164 -14.70 -7.07 17.59
N LEU A 165 -14.57 -8.22 16.91
CA LEU A 165 -13.26 -8.78 16.55
C LEU A 165 -12.56 -7.95 15.48
N ILE A 166 -13.27 -7.34 14.54
CA ILE A 166 -12.68 -6.43 13.53
C ILE A 166 -11.91 -5.31 14.25
N GLY A 167 -12.51 -4.66 15.24
CA GLY A 167 -11.86 -3.58 16.00
C GLY A 167 -10.59 -4.05 16.73
N VAL A 168 -10.66 -5.18 17.41
CA VAL A 168 -9.51 -5.74 18.16
C VAL A 168 -8.38 -6.15 17.20
N VAL A 169 -8.70 -6.89 16.13
CA VAL A 169 -7.74 -7.34 15.14
C VAL A 169 -7.09 -6.16 14.41
N PHE A 170 -7.86 -5.11 14.11
CA PHE A 170 -7.32 -3.87 13.55
C PHE A 170 -6.22 -3.29 14.46
N LEU A 171 -6.51 -3.09 15.74
CA LEU A 171 -5.56 -2.48 16.67
C LEU A 171 -4.29 -3.32 16.82
N VAL A 172 -4.43 -4.65 16.97
CA VAL A 172 -3.29 -5.56 17.12
C VAL A 172 -2.42 -5.57 15.88
N LEU A 173 -3.00 -5.74 14.69
CA LEU A 173 -2.23 -5.83 13.45
C LEU A 173 -1.68 -4.48 13.00
N PHE A 174 -2.39 -3.39 13.27
CA PHE A 174 -1.86 -2.04 13.05
C PHE A 174 -0.65 -1.79 13.95
N ALA A 175 -0.72 -2.13 15.25
CA ALA A 175 0.41 -2.00 16.16
C ALA A 175 1.61 -2.84 15.72
N LEU A 176 1.37 -4.07 15.24
CA LEU A 176 2.41 -4.93 14.66
C LEU A 176 3.06 -4.30 13.42
N GLY A 177 2.25 -3.85 12.46
CA GLY A 177 2.75 -3.19 11.26
C GLY A 177 3.52 -1.90 11.57
N PHE A 178 3.06 -1.14 12.56
CA PHE A 178 3.75 0.05 13.06
C PHE A 178 5.09 -0.31 13.72
N ALA A 179 5.13 -1.37 14.55
CA ALA A 179 6.36 -1.86 15.14
C ALA A 179 7.37 -2.28 14.06
N VAL A 180 6.94 -3.04 13.04
CA VAL A 180 7.78 -3.43 11.90
C VAL A 180 8.40 -2.20 11.24
N VAL A 181 7.60 -1.16 10.97
CA VAL A 181 8.09 0.09 10.38
C VAL A 181 9.14 0.81 11.24
N LEU A 182 8.97 0.80 12.57
CA LEU A 182 9.92 1.43 13.49
C LEU A 182 11.21 0.62 13.65
N THR A 183 11.12 -0.71 13.61
CA THR A 183 12.25 -1.59 13.87
C THR A 183 12.99 -1.99 12.61
N VAL A 184 12.35 -1.98 11.44
CA VAL A 184 12.98 -2.45 10.20
C VAL A 184 14.26 -1.68 9.93
N GLN A 185 14.32 -0.39 10.27
CA GLN A 185 15.53 0.41 10.09
C GLN A 185 16.70 0.05 11.01
N LYS A 186 16.48 -0.80 12.02
CA LYS A 186 17.51 -1.31 12.93
C LYS A 186 18.00 -2.72 12.58
N TRP A 187 17.31 -3.43 11.69
CA TRP A 187 17.66 -4.82 11.34
C TRP A 187 18.93 -4.86 10.50
N TRP A 188 19.98 -5.50 11.00
CA TRP A 188 21.28 -5.56 10.36
C TRP A 188 21.19 -6.32 9.02
N ALA A 189 21.46 -5.65 7.91
CA ALA A 189 21.84 -6.34 6.67
C ALA A 189 23.36 -6.52 6.72
N PRO A 190 23.91 -7.74 6.52
CA PRO A 190 25.35 -7.94 6.50
C PRO A 190 25.99 -7.04 5.45
N ARG A 191 27.19 -6.54 5.76
CA ARG A 191 28.02 -5.81 4.80
C ARG A 191 28.62 -6.87 3.87
N PHE A 192 27.96 -7.15 2.76
CA PHE A 192 28.51 -7.94 1.68
C PHE A 192 29.34 -7.03 0.76
#